data_AF-A0AAQ3MXH5-F1
#
_entry.id   AF-A0AAQ3MXH5-F1
#
_cell.length_a   1.000
_cell.length_b   1.000
_cell.length_c   1.000
_cell.angle_alpha   90.00
_cell.angle_beta   90.00
_cell.angle_gamma   90.00
#
_symmetry.space_group_name_H-M   'P 1'
#
loop_
_entity.id
_entity.type
_entity.pdbx_description
1 polymer ?
#
loop_
_entity_poly.entity_id
_entity_poly.type
_entity_poly.pdbx_seq_one_letter_code
_entity_poly.pdbx_strand_id
1 'polypeptide(L)'
;MSTYFQYDKCSTSTFLEQLELHQEVIPLLVDACSSHPSLLESKKRKSKYFVQCSFNSLGKVLLLLKTNKIKDMNDDGCDILQRAWEEVQCFNFNLEWLKPSVDSALEMKHHVKKFRKTTSNMKKECLADGRSAQLKPWLAKRIWLSK
;
A
#
# COMPACT_ATOMS: atom_id res chain seq x y z
N MET A 1 0.99 -15.23 35.83
CA MET A 1 2.13 -14.29 35.78
C MET A 1 2.19 -13.68 34.39
N SER A 2 1.78 -12.43 34.23
CA SER A 2 1.81 -11.75 32.93
C SER A 2 3.26 -11.42 32.60
N THR A 3 3.85 -12.12 31.64
CA THR A 3 5.22 -11.88 31.17
C THR A 3 5.22 -10.62 30.31
N TYR A 4 5.41 -9.47 30.96
CA TYR A 4 5.70 -8.23 30.24
C TYR A 4 7.03 -8.40 29.52
N PHE A 5 7.01 -8.20 28.20
CA PHE A 5 8.19 -8.34 27.37
C PHE A 5 9.10 -7.14 27.61
N GLN A 6 10.17 -7.36 28.37
CA GLN A 6 11.13 -6.32 28.72
C GLN A 6 12.07 -6.10 27.53
N TYR A 7 11.94 -4.97 26.86
CA TYR A 7 12.85 -4.53 25.79
C TYR A 7 14.19 -4.11 26.41
N ASP A 8 15.23 -4.89 26.16
CA ASP A 8 16.61 -4.43 26.36
C ASP A 8 17.09 -3.74 25.07
N LYS A 9 17.88 -2.68 25.21
CA LYS A 9 18.26 -1.72 24.16
C LYS A 9 19.18 -2.32 23.08
N CYS A 10 19.44 -3.62 23.14
CA CYS A 10 20.43 -4.32 22.33
C CYS A 10 19.80 -4.75 20.99
N SER A 11 19.83 -3.84 20.02
CA SER A 11 19.49 -4.02 18.60
C SER A 11 18.02 -4.33 18.26
N THR A 12 17.38 -3.41 17.54
CA THR A 12 16.06 -3.56 16.91
C THR A 12 15.91 -4.87 16.12
N SER A 13 16.99 -5.34 15.50
CA SER A 13 17.02 -6.62 14.77
C SER A 13 16.73 -7.82 15.68
N THR A 14 17.42 -7.91 16.82
CA THR A 14 17.27 -9.00 17.78
C THR A 14 15.86 -9.05 18.37
N PHE A 15 15.26 -7.89 18.61
CA PHE A 15 13.87 -7.81 19.08
C PHE A 15 12.88 -8.34 18.03
N LEU A 16 13.04 -7.93 16.77
CA LEU A 16 12.15 -8.36 15.69
C LEU A 16 12.34 -9.85 15.34
N GLU A 17 13.54 -10.39 15.48
CA GLU A 17 13.85 -11.83 15.31
C GLU A 17 13.20 -12.71 16.38
N GLN A 18 12.92 -12.17 17.58
CA GLN A 18 12.19 -12.90 18.63
C GLN A 18 10.68 -13.03 18.33
N LEU A 19 10.19 -12.27 17.35
CA LEU A 19 8.82 -12.33 16.85
C LEU A 19 8.80 -13.29 15.65
N GLU A 20 7.81 -14.17 15.56
CA GLU A 20 7.65 -15.07 14.40
C GLU A 20 7.06 -14.29 13.22
N LEU A 21 7.88 -13.40 12.65
CA LEU A 21 7.56 -12.55 11.51
C LEU A 21 8.09 -13.18 10.22
N HIS A 22 7.49 -12.78 9.10
CA HIS A 22 7.97 -13.20 7.80
C HIS A 22 9.36 -12.62 7.51
N GLN A 23 10.29 -13.43 7.00
CA GLN A 23 11.70 -13.03 6.80
C GLN A 23 11.84 -11.81 5.87
N GLU A 24 11.00 -11.70 4.85
CA GLU A 24 11.00 -10.56 3.91
C GLU A 24 10.58 -9.24 4.57
N VAL A 25 9.85 -9.32 5.67
CA VAL A 25 9.27 -8.18 6.38
C VAL A 25 10.24 -7.64 7.44
N ILE A 26 11.05 -8.51 8.04
CA ILE A 26 12.04 -8.15 9.07
C ILE A 26 12.91 -6.94 8.66
N PRO A 27 13.58 -6.92 7.49
CA PRO A 27 14.41 -5.78 7.11
C PRO A 27 13.61 -4.47 6.98
N LEU A 28 12.37 -4.55 6.49
CA LEU A 28 11.50 -3.37 6.36
C LEU A 28 11.12 -2.79 7.73
N LEU A 29 10.87 -3.68 8.69
CA LEU A 29 10.55 -3.29 10.05
C LEU A 29 11.77 -2.75 10.79
N VAL A 30 12.96 -3.32 10.56
CA VAL A 30 14.21 -2.79 11.12
C VAL A 30 14.44 -1.35 10.66
N ASP A 31 14.32 -1.09 9.36
CA ASP A 31 14.48 0.25 8.77
C ASP A 31 13.43 1.23 9.33
N ALA A 32 12.16 0.81 9.38
CA ALA A 32 11.06 1.62 9.89
C ALA A 32 11.22 1.94 11.38
N CYS A 33 11.61 0.96 12.21
CA CYS A 33 11.84 1.17 13.64
C CYS A 33 13.09 2.01 13.92
N SER A 34 14.10 1.94 13.06
CA SER A 34 15.29 2.80 13.15
C SER A 34 14.96 4.25 12.83
N SER A 35 14.09 4.48 11.83
CA SER A 35 13.63 5.82 11.45
C SER A 35 12.57 6.38 12.40
N HIS A 36 11.77 5.50 13.01
CA HIS A 36 10.64 5.86 13.87
C HIS A 36 10.67 5.03 15.17
N PRO A 37 11.54 5.37 16.15
CA PRO A 37 11.66 4.64 17.41
C PRO A 37 10.36 4.55 18.22
N SER A 38 9.43 5.50 18.02
CA SER A 38 8.11 5.52 18.64
C SER A 38 7.29 4.25 18.37
N LEU A 39 7.57 3.52 17.29
CA LEU A 39 6.93 2.24 16.97
C LEU A 39 7.20 1.21 18.09
N LEU A 40 8.46 1.09 18.52
CA LEU A 40 8.88 0.18 19.59
C LEU A 40 8.39 0.68 20.96
N GLU A 41 8.53 1.98 21.24
CA GLU A 41 8.11 2.58 22.51
C GLU A 41 6.63 2.32 22.80
N SER A 42 5.76 2.43 21.78
CA SER A 42 4.31 2.20 21.92
C SER A 42 3.94 0.75 22.33
N LYS A 43 4.89 -0.18 22.25
CA LYS A 43 4.69 -1.62 22.43
C LYS A 43 5.39 -2.22 23.65
N LYS A 44 6.22 -1.46 24.37
CA LYS A 44 7.03 -1.93 25.52
C LYS A 44 6.26 -2.55 26.68
N ARG A 45 4.99 -2.22 26.88
CA ARG A 45 4.14 -2.75 27.98
C ARG A 45 3.04 -3.68 27.50
N LYS A 46 3.18 -4.24 26.29
CA LYS A 46 2.20 -5.13 25.67
C LYS A 46 2.69 -6.57 25.71
N SER A 47 1.76 -7.52 25.60
CA SER A 47 2.11 -8.94 25.54
C SER A 47 2.86 -9.27 24.25
N LYS A 48 3.73 -10.28 24.27
CA LYS A 48 4.46 -10.75 23.09
C LYS A 48 3.53 -10.96 21.90
N TYR A 49 2.39 -11.62 22.12
CA TYR A 49 1.38 -11.88 21.10
C TYR A 49 0.84 -10.58 20.47
N PHE A 50 0.47 -9.59 21.30
CA PHE A 50 -0.03 -8.31 20.79
C PHE A 50 1.03 -7.56 19.98
N VAL A 51 2.28 -7.57 20.46
CA VAL A 51 3.43 -6.98 19.76
C VAL A 51 3.62 -7.67 18.41
N GLN A 52 3.66 -8.99 18.38
CA GLN A 52 3.81 -9.79 17.16
C GLN A 52 2.71 -9.48 16.16
N CYS A 53 1.43 -9.52 16.56
CA CYS A 53 0.31 -9.17 15.69
C CYS A 53 0.46 -7.75 15.12
N SER A 54 0.82 -6.78 15.96
CA SER A 54 0.97 -5.39 15.54
C SER A 54 2.08 -5.20 14.49
N PHE A 55 3.25 -5.80 14.71
CA PHE A 55 4.36 -5.74 13.77
C PHE A 55 4.10 -6.55 12.51
N ASN A 56 3.37 -7.66 12.59
CA ASN A 56 2.96 -8.43 11.42
C ASN A 56 2.03 -7.61 10.51
N SER A 57 1.02 -6.94 11.08
CA SER A 57 0.12 -6.08 10.30
C SER A 57 0.85 -4.89 9.69
N LEU A 58 1.72 -4.21 10.44
CA LEU A 58 2.56 -3.12 9.89
C LEU A 58 3.47 -3.63 8.77
N GLY A 59 4.08 -4.79 8.98
CA GLY A 59 4.95 -5.43 8.02
C GLY A 59 4.29 -5.75 6.69
N LYS A 60 3.03 -6.23 6.72
CA LYS A 60 2.23 -6.45 5.51
C LYS A 60 2.06 -5.17 4.70
N VAL A 61 1.72 -4.04 5.35
CA VAL A 61 1.56 -2.74 4.68
C VAL A 61 2.87 -2.33 4.01
N LEU A 62 4.00 -2.43 4.72
CA LEU A 62 5.31 -2.09 4.18
C LEU A 62 5.71 -2.97 2.99
N LEU A 63 5.45 -4.28 3.09
CA LEU A 63 5.74 -5.21 2.01
C LEU A 63 4.90 -4.88 0.76
N LEU A 64 3.60 -4.62 0.93
CA LEU A 64 2.70 -4.26 -0.17
C LEU A 64 3.14 -2.98 -0.88
N LEU A 65 3.53 -1.94 -0.12
CA LEU A 65 4.00 -0.68 -0.70
C LEU A 65 5.36 -0.82 -1.40
N LYS A 66 6.22 -1.76 -0.95
CA LYS A 66 7.53 -2.00 -1.56
C LYS A 66 7.47 -2.90 -2.78
N THR A 67 6.68 -3.96 -2.73
CA THR A 67 6.56 -4.97 -3.81
C THR A 67 5.69 -4.46 -4.95
N ASN A 68 4.54 -3.87 -4.62
CA ASN A 68 3.73 -3.19 -5.61
C ASN A 68 4.25 -1.78 -5.72
N LYS A 69 5.25 -1.56 -6.58
CA LYS A 69 5.48 -0.22 -7.12
C LYS A 69 4.11 0.30 -7.50
N ILE A 70 3.71 1.43 -6.93
CA ILE A 70 2.32 1.92 -6.94
C ILE A 70 1.66 1.87 -8.34
N LYS A 71 2.48 1.94 -9.39
CA LYS A 71 2.14 1.81 -10.80
C LYS A 71 1.58 0.43 -11.25
N ASP A 72 1.94 -0.66 -10.58
CA ASP A 72 1.60 -2.04 -10.98
C ASP A 72 0.49 -2.66 -10.12
N MET A 73 -0.04 -1.92 -9.14
CA MET A 73 -1.07 -2.43 -8.23
C MET A 73 -2.43 -2.52 -8.95
N ASN A 74 -2.96 -3.74 -9.07
CA ASN A 74 -4.29 -3.98 -9.60
C ASN A 74 -5.37 -3.62 -8.55
N ASP A 75 -6.65 -3.65 -8.97
CA ASP A 75 -7.79 -3.32 -8.09
C ASP A 75 -7.80 -4.20 -6.81
N ASP A 76 -7.45 -5.49 -6.94
CA ASP A 76 -7.37 -6.44 -5.81
C ASP A 76 -6.25 -6.08 -4.82
N GLY A 77 -5.09 -5.64 -5.33
CA GLY A 77 -3.96 -5.19 -4.51
C GLY A 77 -4.30 -3.95 -3.70
N CYS A 78 -5.10 -3.03 -4.27
CA CYS A 78 -5.61 -1.87 -3.55
C CYS A 78 -6.55 -2.27 -2.40
N ASP A 79 -7.43 -3.24 -2.63
CA ASP A 79 -8.35 -3.74 -1.59
C ASP A 79 -7.61 -4.51 -0.48
N ILE A 80 -6.53 -5.21 -0.82
CA ILE A 80 -5.65 -5.86 0.16
C ILE A 80 -4.89 -4.81 0.97
N LEU A 81 -4.33 -3.78 0.33
CA LEU A 81 -3.64 -2.69 1.03
C LEU A 81 -4.57 -1.93 1.96
N GLN A 82 -5.79 -1.62 1.52
CA GLN A 82 -6.77 -0.91 2.33
C GLN A 82 -7.12 -1.70 3.59
N ARG A 83 -7.41 -3.00 3.47
CA ARG A 83 -7.69 -3.87 4.63
C ARG A 83 -6.49 -3.95 5.57
N ALA A 84 -5.28 -4.13 5.04
CA ALA A 84 -4.06 -4.18 5.84
C ALA A 84 -3.81 -2.84 6.57
N TRP A 85 -4.15 -1.71 5.95
CA TRP A 85 -4.04 -0.39 6.56
C TRP A 85 -5.06 -0.18 7.69
N GLU A 86 -6.30 -0.60 7.52
CA GLU A 86 -7.33 -0.56 8.57
C GLU A 86 -6.94 -1.46 9.77
N GLU A 87 -6.39 -2.65 9.51
CA GLU A 87 -5.85 -3.53 10.56
C GLU A 87 -4.73 -2.85 11.35
N VAL A 88 -3.78 -2.19 10.68
CA VAL A 88 -2.63 -1.59 11.38
C VAL A 88 -3.04 -0.40 12.26
N GLN A 89 -4.10 0.33 11.88
CA GLN A 89 -4.63 1.44 12.66
C GLN A 89 -5.17 0.98 14.03
N CYS A 90 -5.71 -0.25 14.12
CA CYS A 90 -6.18 -0.83 15.38
C CYS A 90 -5.06 -0.97 16.44
N PHE A 91 -3.80 -1.05 16.02
CA PHE A 91 -2.67 -1.24 16.93
C PHE A 91 -2.09 0.08 17.49
N ASN A 92 -2.69 1.22 17.16
CA ASN A 92 -2.36 2.53 17.72
C ASN A 92 -0.87 2.90 17.56
N PHE A 93 -0.33 2.68 16.36
CA PHE A 93 0.98 3.18 15.96
C PHE A 93 0.89 4.65 15.55
N ASN A 94 1.98 5.40 15.71
CA ASN A 94 2.14 6.66 14.99
C ASN A 94 2.53 6.35 13.53
N LEU A 95 1.58 6.52 12.62
CA LEU A 95 1.70 6.18 11.20
C LEU A 95 1.66 7.41 10.29
N GLU A 96 1.85 8.62 10.83
CA GLU A 96 1.83 9.87 10.05
C GLU A 96 2.83 9.86 8.89
N TRP A 97 3.99 9.22 9.09
CA TRP A 97 5.03 9.07 8.07
C TRP A 97 4.66 8.11 6.94
N LEU A 98 3.77 7.15 7.19
CA LEU A 98 3.37 6.11 6.23
C LEU A 98 2.11 6.51 5.45
N LYS A 99 1.26 7.34 6.06
CA LYS A 99 -0.03 7.76 5.52
C LYS A 99 0.04 8.34 4.09
N PRO A 100 0.94 9.29 3.76
CA PRO A 100 0.99 9.85 2.40
C PRO A 100 1.26 8.80 1.30
N SER A 101 2.10 7.81 1.61
CA SER A 101 2.43 6.72 0.69
C SER A 101 1.25 5.78 0.48
N VAL A 102 0.49 5.49 1.54
CA VAL A 102 -0.73 4.68 1.46
C VAL A 102 -1.82 5.42 0.70
N ASP A 103 -2.07 6.69 1.01
CA ASP A 103 -3.08 7.51 0.34
C ASP A 103 -2.78 7.62 -1.15
N SER A 104 -1.52 7.89 -1.54
CA SER A 104 -1.10 7.92 -2.95
C SER A 104 -1.33 6.58 -3.65
N ALA A 105 -1.08 5.46 -2.96
CA ALA A 105 -1.32 4.14 -3.53
C ALA A 105 -2.79 3.80 -3.72
N LEU A 106 -3.64 4.24 -2.79
CA LEU A 106 -5.08 4.06 -2.89
C LEU A 106 -5.72 5.04 -3.90
N GLU A 107 -5.18 6.22 -4.10
CA GLU A 107 -5.68 7.21 -5.07
C GLU A 107 -5.45 6.79 -6.54
N MET A 108 -4.36 6.08 -6.84
CA MET A 108 -4.13 5.54 -8.19
C MET A 108 -5.26 4.61 -8.65
N LYS A 109 -5.94 3.92 -7.72
CA LYS A 109 -7.17 3.14 -7.96
C LYS A 109 -8.26 3.97 -8.65
N HIS A 110 -8.44 5.23 -8.23
CA HIS A 110 -9.49 6.10 -8.74
C HIS A 110 -9.19 6.57 -10.16
N HIS A 111 -7.93 6.88 -10.46
CA HIS A 111 -7.51 7.25 -11.81
C HIS A 111 -7.63 6.08 -12.81
N VAL A 112 -7.19 4.88 -12.46
CA VAL A 112 -7.27 3.70 -13.34
C VAL A 112 -8.73 3.32 -13.63
N LYS A 113 -9.60 3.35 -12.61
CA LYS A 113 -11.04 3.07 -12.77
C LYS A 113 -11.73 4.09 -13.68
N LYS A 114 -11.38 5.37 -13.58
CA LYS A 114 -11.88 6.43 -14.48
C LYS A 114 -11.42 6.17 -15.93
N PHE A 115 -10.14 5.87 -16.14
CA PHE A 115 -9.61 5.55 -17.48
C PHE A 115 -10.23 4.29 -18.11
N ARG A 116 -10.44 3.21 -17.34
CA ARG A 116 -11.11 1.98 -17.83
C ARG A 116 -12.59 2.21 -18.17
N LYS A 117 -13.30 3.02 -17.39
CA LYS A 117 -14.68 3.44 -17.71
C LYS A 117 -14.75 4.31 -18.97
N THR A 118 -13.83 5.25 -19.14
CA THR A 118 -13.78 6.11 -20.33
C THR A 118 -13.46 5.31 -21.60
N THR A 119 -12.53 4.35 -21.54
CA THR A 119 -12.17 3.50 -22.68
C THR A 119 -13.24 2.46 -23.04
N SER A 120 -13.94 1.90 -22.06
CA SER A 120 -15.09 1.00 -22.31
C SER A 120 -16.30 1.76 -22.86
N ASN A 121 -16.58 2.98 -22.39
CA ASN A 121 -17.60 3.85 -23.00
C ASN A 121 -17.23 4.21 -24.45
N MET A 122 -15.95 4.47 -24.74
CA MET A 122 -15.48 4.74 -26.10
C MET A 122 -15.60 3.51 -27.02
N LYS A 123 -15.39 2.29 -26.50
CA LYS A 123 -15.64 1.04 -27.25
C LYS A 123 -17.13 0.80 -27.51
N LYS A 124 -18.02 1.14 -26.56
CA LYS A 124 -19.47 1.01 -26.74
C LYS A 124 -20.04 2.05 -27.70
N GLU A 125 -19.49 3.27 -27.72
CA GLU A 125 -19.80 4.25 -28.77
C GLU A 125 -19.36 3.77 -30.16
N CYS A 126 -18.17 3.17 -30.29
CA CYS A 126 -17.71 2.63 -31.58
C CYS A 126 -18.50 1.38 -32.05
N LEU A 127 -19.13 0.63 -31.14
CA LEU A 127 -19.90 -0.57 -31.48
C LEU A 127 -21.41 -0.28 -31.67
N ALA A 128 -21.92 0.78 -31.04
CA ALA A 128 -23.30 1.23 -31.22
C ALA A 128 -23.50 2.07 -32.49
N ASP A 129 -22.43 2.65 -33.04
CA ASP A 129 -22.48 3.39 -34.30
C ASP A 129 -22.22 2.46 -35.49
N GLY A 130 -23.20 1.60 -35.77
CA GLY A 130 -23.27 0.78 -36.98
C GLY A 130 -23.54 1.59 -38.26
N ARG A 131 -23.29 2.91 -38.27
CA ARG A 131 -23.35 3.74 -39.49
C ARG A 131 -22.26 4.82 -39.50
N SER A 132 -21.49 4.78 -40.58
CA SER A 132 -20.63 5.84 -41.10
C SER A 132 -19.25 6.02 -40.48
N ALA A 133 -18.25 5.58 -41.25
CA ALA A 133 -16.90 6.08 -41.17
C ALA A 133 -16.88 7.59 -41.38
N GLN A 134 -16.94 8.36 -40.29
CA GLN A 134 -16.52 9.76 -40.31
C GLN A 134 -15.35 9.90 -39.34
N LEU A 135 -14.17 10.19 -39.91
CA LEU A 135 -12.95 10.42 -39.17
C LEU A 135 -13.19 11.55 -38.15
N LYS A 136 -13.14 11.22 -36.85
CA LYS A 136 -13.46 12.20 -35.80
C LYS A 136 -12.54 13.44 -35.91
N PRO A 137 -13.04 14.68 -35.78
CA PRO A 137 -12.26 15.92 -36.02
C PRO A 137 -10.94 16.04 -35.25
N TRP A 138 -10.81 15.35 -34.11
CA TRP A 138 -9.57 15.32 -33.33
C TRP A 138 -8.47 14.41 -33.91
N LEU A 139 -8.83 13.41 -34.72
CA LEU A 139 -7.85 12.59 -35.47
C LEU A 139 -7.25 13.41 -36.63
N ALA A 140 -8.05 14.25 -37.29
CA ALA A 140 -7.56 15.14 -38.35
C ALA A 140 -6.54 16.17 -37.83
N LYS A 141 -6.74 16.72 -36.62
CA LYS A 141 -5.78 17.64 -35.99
C LYS A 141 -4.43 16.97 -35.66
N ARG A 142 -4.42 15.67 -35.35
CA ARG A 142 -3.19 14.95 -35.02
C ARG A 142 -2.38 14.56 -36.26
N ILE A 143 -3.05 14.37 -37.40
CA ILE A 143 -2.39 14.10 -38.69
C ILE A 143 -1.76 15.38 -39.28
N TRP A 144 -2.31 16.56 -39.00
CA TRP A 144 -1.79 17.85 -39.50
C TRP A 144 -0.60 18.42 -38.70
N LEU A 145 -0.40 18.01 -37.44
CA LEU A 145 0.68 18.50 -36.56
C LEU A 145 1.97 17.66 -36.63
N SER A 146 2.06 16.71 -37.57
CA SER A 146 3.26 15.87 -37.81
C SER A 146 3.79 16.01 -39.24
N LYS A 147 3.59 17.17 -39.88
CA LYS A 147 4.18 17.50 -41.17
C LYS A 147 5.01 18.77 -41.08
#